data_AF-A0A7G3BS73-F1
#
_entry.id   AF-A0A7G3BS73-F1
#
_cell.length_a   1.000
_cell.length_b   1.000
_cell.length_c   1.000
_cell.angle_alpha   90.00
_cell.angle_beta   90.00
_cell.angle_gamma   90.00
#
_symmetry.space_group_name_H-M   'P 1'
#
loop_
_entity.id
_entity.type
_entity.pdbx_description
1 polymer ?
#
loop_
_entity_poly.entity_id
_entity_poly.type
_entity_poly.pdbx_seq_one_letter_code
_entity_poly.pdbx_strand_id
1 'polypeptide(L)'
;MRILFASSLLMLPVSSFAHEPYVAPLAYNTSQTQVAVVSGYAEEALNSEYALKDAKFEIISPNNDKNLIEPESKLGSTTVFDLKLPESGTYTVKTSTTYPLKYVQDQKEWKMFFDMPADQAPKKAERDYVIPADLKAKKYTPTEVKREWTLFTYVSKEKNTPIHAMSAPIQVEFLTHPNELKANQTVKIKVSKDNQALANANVVIRAKGATDEQAKNLKTLADGTAELIFPKAMEYLVEVSETVDSKKKPSNQFYTIISLSVN
;
A
#
# COMPACT_ATOMS: atom_id res chain seq x y z
N MET A 1 48.87 14.42 14.12
CA MET A 1 47.67 13.56 14.27
C MET A 1 46.51 14.26 13.56
N ARG A 2 46.21 13.86 12.31
CA ARG A 2 45.12 14.45 11.51
C ARG A 2 43.87 13.62 11.75
N ILE A 3 42.87 14.21 12.41
CA ILE A 3 41.56 13.59 12.59
C ILE A 3 40.77 13.83 11.29
N LEU A 4 40.57 12.78 10.50
CA LEU A 4 39.59 12.79 9.39
C LEU A 4 38.21 12.60 10.01
N PHE A 5 37.38 13.64 9.95
CA PHE A 5 35.93 13.48 10.11
C PHE A 5 35.38 12.86 8.82
N ALA A 6 35.07 11.57 8.85
CA ALA A 6 34.23 10.93 7.84
C ALA A 6 32.79 11.41 8.05
N SER A 7 32.39 12.41 7.26
CA SER A 7 31.00 12.86 7.23
C SER A 7 30.16 11.80 6.52
N SER A 8 29.49 10.97 7.31
CA SER A 8 28.55 9.97 6.79
C SER A 8 27.35 10.71 6.20
N LEU A 9 27.26 10.72 4.87
CA LEU A 9 26.13 11.31 4.15
C LEU A 9 24.92 10.39 4.33
N LEU A 10 24.09 10.69 5.33
CA LEU A 10 22.74 10.12 5.45
C LEU A 10 21.95 10.53 4.21
N MET A 11 21.78 9.61 3.26
CA MET A 11 20.77 9.75 2.22
C MET A 11 19.40 9.61 2.87
N LEU A 12 18.77 10.74 3.16
CA LEU A 12 17.36 10.79 3.50
C LEU A 12 16.57 10.41 2.24
N PRO A 13 15.67 9.42 2.29
CA PRO A 13 14.75 9.18 1.19
C PRO A 13 13.83 10.41 1.09
N VAL A 14 13.76 11.02 -0.08
CA VAL A 14 12.87 12.16 -0.33
C VAL A 14 11.48 11.58 -0.59
N SER A 15 10.51 12.01 0.21
CA SER A 15 9.14 11.53 0.17
C SER A 15 8.48 11.87 -1.16
N SER A 16 8.13 10.85 -1.95
CA SER A 16 7.26 11.03 -3.11
C SER A 16 5.84 11.25 -2.58
N PHE A 17 5.38 12.50 -2.51
CA PHE A 17 3.98 12.85 -2.24
C PHE A 17 3.06 12.21 -3.29
N ALA A 18 2.62 10.99 -3.03
CA ALA A 18 1.62 10.30 -3.82
C ALA A 18 0.55 9.84 -2.84
N HIS A 19 -0.69 10.32 -3.04
CA HIS A 19 -1.79 9.88 -2.22
C HIS A 19 -1.99 8.37 -2.44
N GLU A 20 -1.86 7.60 -1.37
CA GLU A 20 -1.92 6.14 -1.42
C GLU A 20 -3.39 5.69 -1.27
N PRO A 21 -3.86 4.75 -2.10
CA PRO A 21 -5.21 4.21 -1.97
C PRO A 21 -5.34 3.29 -0.76
N TYR A 22 -6.50 3.29 -0.11
CA TYR A 22 -6.81 2.33 0.96
C TYR A 22 -8.28 1.91 0.97
N VAL A 23 -8.59 0.83 1.69
CA VAL A 23 -9.95 0.42 2.07
C VAL A 23 -9.95 -0.01 3.53
N ALA A 24 -10.86 0.50 4.35
CA ALA A 24 -10.94 0.21 5.78
C ALA A 24 -12.40 0.23 6.27
N PRO A 25 -12.81 -0.68 7.16
CA PRO A 25 -14.09 -0.61 7.85
C PRO A 25 -14.04 0.40 9.00
N LEU A 26 -15.19 0.92 9.40
CA LEU A 26 -15.30 1.68 10.65
C LEU A 26 -15.16 0.79 11.90
N ALA A 27 -15.36 -0.52 11.76
CA ALA A 27 -15.16 -1.50 12.82
C ALA A 27 -14.61 -2.81 12.25
N TYR A 28 -13.44 -3.22 12.72
CA TYR A 28 -12.80 -4.48 12.34
C TYR A 28 -13.41 -5.68 13.08
N ASN A 29 -13.90 -5.46 14.30
CA ASN A 29 -14.66 -6.44 15.08
C ASN A 29 -16.01 -5.83 15.45
N THR A 30 -17.10 -6.55 15.24
CA THR A 30 -18.45 -6.02 15.47
C THR A 30 -19.45 -7.10 15.85
N SER A 31 -20.52 -6.73 16.56
CA SER A 31 -21.73 -7.54 16.74
C SER A 31 -22.89 -7.07 15.86
N GLN A 32 -22.66 -6.02 15.06
CA GLN A 32 -23.70 -5.42 14.22
C GLN A 32 -23.94 -6.25 12.96
N THR A 33 -25.12 -6.05 12.36
CA THR A 33 -25.51 -6.72 11.11
C THR A 33 -24.89 -6.07 9.87
N GLN A 34 -24.21 -4.93 10.03
CA GLN A 34 -23.50 -4.24 8.97
C GLN A 34 -22.37 -3.38 9.55
N VAL A 35 -21.42 -3.04 8.69
CA VAL A 35 -20.39 -2.04 8.97
C VAL A 35 -20.18 -1.15 7.75
N ALA A 36 -19.98 0.15 7.96
CA ALA A 36 -19.58 1.03 6.87
C ALA A 36 -18.11 0.75 6.51
N VAL A 37 -17.85 0.65 5.22
CA VAL A 37 -16.51 0.54 4.64
C VAL A 37 -16.19 1.84 3.91
N VAL A 38 -15.01 2.39 4.17
CA VAL A 38 -14.50 3.65 3.63
C VAL A 38 -13.27 3.35 2.78
N SER A 39 -13.13 4.04 1.67
CA SER A 39 -11.96 3.93 0.80
C SER A 39 -11.67 5.26 0.11
N GLY A 40 -10.40 5.50 -0.18
CA GLY A 40 -9.97 6.70 -0.88
C GLY A 40 -8.46 6.73 -1.08
N TYR A 41 -8.00 7.81 -1.68
CA TYR A 41 -6.60 8.19 -1.72
C TYR A 41 -6.31 9.15 -0.57
N ALA A 42 -5.18 8.96 0.10
CA ALA A 42 -4.79 9.77 1.25
C ALA A 42 -3.27 10.00 1.31
N GLU A 43 -2.84 11.18 1.73
CA GLU A 43 -1.45 11.42 2.12
C GLU A 43 -1.16 10.83 3.50
N GLU A 44 -2.00 11.19 4.47
CA GLU A 44 -1.97 10.60 5.81
C GLU A 44 -2.72 9.26 5.81
N ALA A 45 -2.11 8.21 6.38
CA ALA A 45 -2.68 6.87 6.36
C ALA A 45 -4.11 6.84 6.91
N LEU A 46 -5.04 6.30 6.11
CA LEU A 46 -6.47 6.16 6.42
C LEU A 46 -7.25 7.48 6.59
N ASN A 47 -6.74 8.60 6.03
CA ASN A 47 -7.39 9.90 6.05
C ASN A 47 -7.80 10.35 4.63
N SER A 48 -8.92 9.82 4.12
CA SER A 48 -9.37 10.02 2.74
C SER A 48 -9.47 11.48 2.31
N GLU A 49 -8.82 11.82 1.20
CA GLU A 49 -8.87 13.15 0.55
C GLU A 49 -9.59 13.09 -0.80
N TYR A 50 -9.48 11.97 -1.51
CA TYR A 50 -10.18 11.71 -2.77
C TYR A 50 -10.82 10.33 -2.79
N ALA A 51 -12.01 10.24 -3.38
CA ALA A 51 -12.72 8.99 -3.56
C ALA A 51 -11.99 8.02 -4.51
N LEU A 52 -12.03 6.72 -4.23
CA LEU A 52 -11.74 5.69 -5.23
C LEU A 52 -12.91 5.63 -6.22
N LYS A 53 -12.77 6.34 -7.34
CA LYS A 53 -13.80 6.38 -8.40
C LYS A 53 -13.94 5.02 -9.09
N ASP A 54 -15.18 4.67 -9.41
CA ASP A 54 -15.54 3.44 -10.15
C ASP A 54 -14.98 2.15 -9.54
N ALA A 55 -14.69 2.18 -8.23
CA ALA A 55 -14.11 1.05 -7.51
C ALA A 55 -15.13 -0.06 -7.34
N LYS A 56 -14.67 -1.30 -7.53
CA LYS A 56 -15.46 -2.51 -7.28
C LYS A 56 -14.85 -3.27 -6.12
N PHE A 57 -15.68 -3.72 -5.20
CA PHE A 57 -15.26 -4.39 -3.97
C PHE A 57 -15.69 -5.85 -4.04
N GLU A 58 -14.71 -6.73 -4.16
CA GLU A 58 -14.91 -8.17 -4.02
C GLU A 58 -14.97 -8.49 -2.51
N ILE A 59 -16.05 -9.14 -2.10
CA ILE A 59 -16.27 -9.58 -0.72
C ILE A 59 -16.23 -11.11 -0.70
N ILE A 60 -15.48 -11.68 0.24
CA ILE A 60 -15.61 -13.10 0.59
C ILE A 60 -16.22 -13.22 1.98
N SER A 61 -17.33 -13.96 2.08
CA SER A 61 -18.02 -14.23 3.35
C SER A 61 -17.29 -15.29 4.19
N PRO A 62 -17.66 -15.45 5.47
CA PRO A 62 -17.15 -16.54 6.31
C PRO A 62 -17.40 -17.94 5.71
N ASN A 63 -18.49 -18.11 4.96
CA ASN A 63 -18.84 -19.34 4.27
C ASN A 63 -18.19 -19.48 2.87
N ASN A 64 -17.26 -18.59 2.50
CA ASN A 64 -16.56 -18.54 1.21
C ASN A 64 -17.45 -18.13 0.02
N ASP A 65 -18.61 -17.54 0.28
CA ASP A 65 -19.44 -16.95 -0.77
C ASP A 65 -18.82 -15.63 -1.24
N LYS A 66 -18.80 -15.44 -2.56
CA LYS A 66 -18.24 -14.24 -3.19
C LYS A 66 -19.33 -13.30 -3.62
N ASN A 67 -19.19 -12.02 -3.29
CA ASN A 67 -20.06 -10.96 -3.78
C ASN A 67 -19.23 -9.81 -4.34
N LEU A 68 -19.81 -9.05 -5.27
CA LEU A 68 -19.24 -7.83 -5.81
C LEU A 68 -20.12 -6.66 -5.39
N ILE A 69 -19.53 -5.64 -4.80
CA ILE A 69 -20.21 -4.39 -4.43
C ILE A 69 -19.65 -3.27 -5.29
N GLU A 70 -20.55 -2.53 -5.95
CA GLU A 70 -20.26 -1.27 -6.62
C GLU A 70 -20.92 -0.15 -5.79
N PRO A 71 -20.15 0.66 -5.04
CA PRO A 71 -20.72 1.67 -4.17
C PRO A 71 -21.47 2.76 -4.95
N GLU A 72 -22.64 3.15 -4.45
CA GLU A 72 -23.41 4.28 -5.01
C GLU A 72 -22.93 5.66 -4.50
N SER A 73 -21.81 5.71 -3.75
CA SER A 73 -21.29 6.96 -3.18
C SER A 73 -21.01 8.00 -4.27
N LYS A 74 -21.54 9.21 -4.07
CA LYS A 74 -21.30 10.38 -4.94
C LYS A 74 -20.35 11.41 -4.32
N LEU A 75 -19.72 11.06 -3.20
CA LEU A 75 -18.80 11.96 -2.49
C LEU A 75 -17.49 12.09 -3.27
N GLY A 76 -16.95 13.32 -3.35
CA GLY A 76 -15.67 13.58 -4.00
C GLY A 76 -14.45 13.19 -3.16
N SER A 77 -14.60 13.23 -1.84
CA SER A 77 -13.50 13.01 -0.89
C SER A 77 -13.32 11.56 -0.48
N THR A 78 -14.34 10.71 -0.63
CA THR A 78 -14.28 9.32 -0.17
C THR A 78 -15.34 8.44 -0.85
N THR A 79 -15.06 7.15 -0.97
CA THR A 79 -16.03 6.14 -1.40
C THR A 79 -16.48 5.33 -0.19
N VAL A 80 -17.79 5.27 0.04
CA VAL A 80 -18.40 4.59 1.19
C VAL A 80 -19.51 3.63 0.76
N PHE A 81 -19.62 2.49 1.44
CA PHE A 81 -20.76 1.57 1.32
C PHE A 81 -21.01 0.81 2.64
N ASP A 82 -22.22 0.29 2.81
CA ASP A 82 -22.55 -0.61 3.92
C ASP A 82 -22.23 -2.06 3.53
N LEU A 83 -21.23 -2.66 4.20
CA LEU A 83 -20.98 -4.09 4.14
C LEU A 83 -21.98 -4.81 5.04
N LYS A 84 -22.89 -5.59 4.44
CA LYS A 84 -23.83 -6.44 5.18
C LYS A 84 -23.12 -7.69 5.70
N LEU A 85 -23.44 -8.08 6.94
CA LEU A 85 -22.82 -9.18 7.69
C LEU A 85 -23.90 -10.19 8.16
N PRO A 86 -24.53 -10.94 7.23
CA PRO A 86 -25.56 -11.90 7.59
C PRO A 86 -25.03 -13.07 8.45
N GLU A 87 -23.76 -13.42 8.31
CA GLU A 87 -23.12 -14.58 8.93
C GLU A 87 -22.12 -14.14 10.00
N SER A 88 -22.00 -14.91 11.08
CA SER A 88 -20.96 -14.70 12.07
C SER A 88 -19.63 -15.28 11.58
N GLY A 89 -18.57 -14.48 11.60
CA GLY A 89 -17.23 -14.84 11.13
C GLY A 89 -16.53 -13.68 10.43
N THR A 90 -15.42 -14.01 9.76
CA THR A 90 -14.55 -13.04 9.09
C THR A 90 -14.87 -12.91 7.61
N TYR A 91 -15.15 -11.68 7.19
CA TYR A 91 -15.29 -11.25 5.81
C TYR A 91 -13.96 -10.65 5.34
N THR A 92 -13.58 -10.97 4.09
CA THR A 92 -12.47 -10.29 3.40
C THR A 92 -13.05 -9.31 2.40
N VAL A 93 -12.57 -8.07 2.46
CA VAL A 93 -12.90 -7.02 1.49
C VAL A 93 -11.66 -6.74 0.65
N LYS A 94 -11.80 -6.82 -0.67
CA LYS A 94 -10.75 -6.51 -1.63
C LYS A 94 -11.22 -5.51 -2.67
N THR A 95 -10.35 -4.58 -3.03
CA THR A 95 -10.49 -3.80 -4.27
C THR A 95 -9.12 -3.59 -4.90
N SER A 96 -9.09 -3.08 -6.12
CA SER A 96 -7.84 -2.76 -6.81
C SER A 96 -7.98 -1.45 -7.56
N THR A 97 -6.88 -0.72 -7.66
CA THR A 97 -6.77 0.48 -8.50
C THR A 97 -5.41 0.53 -9.18
N THR A 98 -5.30 1.32 -10.25
CA THR A 98 -4.05 1.45 -11.01
C THR A 98 -3.74 2.90 -11.32
N TYR A 99 -2.45 3.21 -11.43
CA TYR A 99 -1.97 4.51 -11.87
C TYR A 99 -0.89 4.34 -12.94
N PRO A 100 -1.00 5.03 -14.08
CA PRO A 100 0.02 4.99 -15.11
C PRO A 100 1.27 5.77 -14.66
N LEU A 101 2.44 5.16 -14.82
CA LEU A 101 3.72 5.80 -14.58
C LEU A 101 4.51 5.84 -15.89
N LYS A 102 5.32 6.89 -16.03
CA LYS A 102 6.28 7.03 -17.10
C LYS A 102 7.69 7.03 -16.53
N TYR A 103 8.60 6.40 -17.25
CA TYR A 103 10.02 6.36 -16.90
C TYR A 103 10.86 6.72 -18.11
N VAL A 104 11.99 7.37 -17.87
CA VAL A 104 13.00 7.65 -18.90
C VAL A 104 14.36 7.22 -18.38
N GLN A 105 15.25 6.83 -19.30
CA GLN A 105 16.62 6.53 -18.95
C GLN A 105 17.44 7.83 -18.90
N ASP A 106 17.97 8.17 -17.73
CA ASP A 106 18.93 9.25 -17.51
C ASP A 106 20.19 8.67 -16.86
N GLN A 107 21.36 8.92 -17.45
CA GLN A 107 22.66 8.47 -16.91
C GLN A 107 22.74 6.96 -16.57
N LYS A 108 22.14 6.11 -17.42
CA LYS A 108 22.04 4.64 -17.25
C LYS A 108 21.13 4.18 -16.11
N GLU A 109 20.39 5.09 -15.48
CA GLU A 109 19.34 4.78 -14.51
C GLU A 109 17.97 5.11 -15.09
N TRP A 110 16.97 4.32 -14.74
CA TRP A 110 15.57 4.62 -15.01
C TRP A 110 15.03 5.52 -13.90
N LYS A 111 14.52 6.67 -14.29
CA LYS A 111 13.91 7.66 -13.39
C LYS A 111 12.46 7.85 -13.77
N MET A 112 11.59 8.05 -12.77
CA MET A 112 10.22 8.48 -13.02
C MET A 112 10.25 9.76 -13.84
N PHE A 113 9.36 9.87 -14.82
CA PHE A 113 9.30 10.96 -15.77
C PHE A 113 7.94 11.63 -15.68
N PHE A 114 7.95 12.95 -15.44
CA PHE A 114 6.76 13.77 -15.51
C PHE A 114 6.90 14.77 -16.65
N ASP A 115 5.93 14.76 -17.56
CA ASP A 115 5.91 15.67 -18.70
C ASP A 115 5.31 17.02 -18.27
N MET A 116 6.12 17.83 -17.60
CA MET A 116 5.75 19.14 -17.09
C MET A 116 6.84 20.18 -17.37
N PRO A 117 6.48 21.46 -17.55
CA PRO A 117 7.44 22.52 -17.78
C PRO A 117 8.22 22.85 -16.49
N ALA A 118 9.42 23.42 -16.64
CA ALA A 118 10.36 23.63 -15.54
C ALA A 118 9.87 24.64 -14.48
N ASP A 119 8.98 25.55 -14.85
CA ASP A 119 8.36 26.53 -13.96
C ASP A 119 7.24 25.95 -13.07
N GLN A 120 6.76 24.74 -13.38
CA GLN A 120 5.75 24.02 -12.59
C GLN A 120 6.36 22.92 -11.70
N ALA A 121 7.66 22.65 -11.85
CA ALA A 121 8.35 21.62 -11.09
C ALA A 121 9.19 22.24 -9.95
N PRO A 122 9.25 21.61 -8.77
CA PRO A 122 10.28 21.89 -7.78
C PRO A 122 11.69 21.73 -8.37
N LYS A 123 12.69 22.31 -7.70
CA LYS A 123 14.08 22.20 -8.15
C LYS A 123 14.48 20.72 -8.22
N LYS A 124 15.33 20.37 -9.18
CA LYS A 124 15.78 18.97 -9.39
C LYS A 124 16.33 18.30 -8.12
N ALA A 125 17.00 19.07 -7.25
CA ALA A 125 17.57 18.56 -5.99
C ALA A 125 16.51 18.23 -4.91
N GLU A 126 15.27 18.67 -5.09
CA GLU A 126 14.15 18.52 -4.14
C GLU A 126 13.16 17.44 -4.62
N ARG A 127 13.48 16.66 -5.66
CA ARG A 127 12.59 15.66 -6.25
C ARG A 127 13.30 14.42 -6.79
N ASP A 128 12.58 13.31 -6.75
CA ASP A 128 13.07 11.97 -7.16
C ASP A 128 12.61 11.55 -8.57
N TYR A 129 12.05 12.49 -9.34
CA TYR A 129 11.68 12.32 -10.74
C TYR A 129 12.41 13.32 -11.63
N VAL A 130 12.40 13.06 -12.93
CA VAL A 130 12.94 13.95 -13.96
C VAL A 130 11.82 14.54 -14.83
N ILE A 131 12.06 15.74 -15.33
CA ILE A 131 11.21 16.43 -16.33
C ILE A 131 12.02 16.65 -17.61
N PRO A 132 11.41 17.08 -18.73
CA PRO A 132 12.11 17.31 -20.00
C PRO A 132 13.39 18.17 -19.87
N ALA A 133 13.33 19.23 -19.06
CA ALA A 133 14.44 20.17 -18.87
C ALA A 133 15.66 19.58 -18.14
N ASP A 134 15.50 18.47 -17.41
CA ASP A 134 16.60 17.81 -16.70
C ASP A 134 17.45 16.91 -17.61
N LEU A 135 16.89 16.52 -18.75
CA LEU A 135 17.45 15.49 -19.62
C LEU A 135 18.50 16.11 -20.54
N LYS A 136 19.70 15.53 -20.52
CA LYS A 136 20.79 15.96 -21.43
C LYS A 136 20.47 15.65 -22.89
N ALA A 137 19.70 14.59 -23.14
CA ALA A 137 19.31 14.17 -24.47
C ALA A 137 18.13 15.00 -24.97
N LYS A 138 18.27 15.64 -26.14
CA LYS A 138 17.19 16.39 -26.80
C LYS A 138 16.03 15.51 -27.28
N LYS A 139 16.25 14.19 -27.37
CA LYS A 139 15.24 13.18 -27.71
C LYS A 139 15.28 12.09 -26.65
N TYR A 140 14.11 11.75 -26.13
CA TYR A 140 13.91 10.68 -25.17
C TYR A 140 12.58 9.98 -25.47
N THR A 141 12.48 8.72 -25.08
CA THR A 141 11.26 7.91 -25.25
C THR A 141 10.85 7.37 -23.89
N PRO A 142 9.78 7.91 -23.29
CA PRO A 142 9.26 7.37 -22.05
C PRO A 142 8.81 5.92 -22.22
N THR A 143 9.11 5.08 -21.24
CA THR A 143 8.51 3.76 -21.07
C THR A 143 7.33 3.88 -20.12
N GLU A 144 6.17 3.42 -20.55
CA GLU A 144 4.97 3.38 -19.72
C GLU A 144 4.90 2.07 -18.94
N VAL A 145 4.59 2.18 -17.66
CA VAL A 145 4.29 1.03 -16.78
C VAL A 145 3.06 1.35 -15.95
N LYS A 146 2.42 0.32 -15.40
CA LYS A 146 1.31 0.50 -14.46
C LYS A 146 1.80 0.24 -13.04
N ARG A 147 1.43 1.14 -12.12
CA ARG A 147 1.38 0.82 -10.69
C ARG A 147 0.00 0.25 -10.41
N GLU A 148 -0.05 -0.90 -9.76
CA GLU A 148 -1.28 -1.58 -9.36
C GLU A 148 -1.26 -1.79 -7.85
N TRP A 149 -2.31 -1.35 -7.20
CA TRP A 149 -2.54 -1.60 -5.78
C TRP A 149 -3.69 -2.59 -5.64
N THR A 150 -3.45 -3.65 -4.88
CA THR A 150 -4.51 -4.52 -4.35
C THR A 150 -4.72 -4.16 -2.89
N LEU A 151 -5.92 -3.72 -2.54
CA LEU A 151 -6.25 -3.23 -1.21
C LEU A 151 -7.07 -4.29 -0.49
N PHE A 152 -6.74 -4.57 0.76
CA PHE A 152 -7.44 -5.51 1.62
C PHE A 152 -7.83 -4.90 2.96
N THR A 153 -8.92 -5.42 3.51
CA THR A 153 -9.24 -5.29 4.93
C THR A 153 -10.12 -6.46 5.36
N TYR A 154 -10.18 -6.72 6.66
CA TYR A 154 -10.92 -7.84 7.24
C TYR A 154 -11.93 -7.34 8.28
N VAL A 155 -13.16 -7.86 8.22
CA VAL A 155 -14.23 -7.52 9.17
C VAL A 155 -14.73 -8.80 9.81
N SER A 156 -14.71 -8.89 11.13
CA SER A 156 -15.18 -10.07 11.86
C SER A 156 -16.44 -9.75 12.65
N LYS A 157 -17.51 -10.51 12.39
CA LYS A 157 -18.76 -10.44 13.15
C LYS A 157 -18.78 -11.53 14.21
N GLU A 158 -18.87 -11.13 15.48
CA GLU A 158 -18.97 -11.96 16.70
C GLU A 158 -17.78 -12.90 17.00
N LYS A 159 -17.16 -13.48 15.97
CA LYS A 159 -16.03 -14.41 16.07
C LYS A 159 -15.11 -14.26 14.86
N ASN A 160 -13.86 -14.66 15.02
CA ASN A 160 -12.92 -14.81 13.91
C ASN A 160 -13.09 -16.20 13.27
N THR A 161 -13.01 -16.26 11.95
CA THR A 161 -12.93 -17.51 11.18
C THR A 161 -11.69 -17.47 10.29
N PRO A 162 -11.19 -18.62 9.79
CA PRO A 162 -10.09 -18.62 8.85
C PRO A 162 -10.34 -17.66 7.67
N ILE A 163 -9.30 -16.93 7.27
CA ILE A 163 -9.37 -16.04 6.11
C ILE A 163 -9.31 -16.87 4.84
N HIS A 164 -10.30 -16.66 3.98
CA HIS A 164 -10.30 -17.21 2.63
C HIS A 164 -9.35 -16.42 1.74
N ALA A 165 -8.49 -17.13 1.02
CA ALA A 165 -7.49 -16.50 0.16
C ALA A 165 -8.14 -15.76 -1.02
N MET A 166 -7.60 -14.59 -1.35
CA MET A 166 -7.95 -13.84 -2.55
C MET A 166 -6.73 -13.67 -3.44
N SER A 167 -6.93 -13.70 -4.76
CA SER A 167 -5.84 -13.49 -5.69
C SER A 167 -5.38 -12.03 -5.65
N ALA A 168 -4.07 -11.84 -5.48
CA ALA A 168 -3.31 -10.61 -5.60
C ALA A 168 -1.93 -10.95 -6.20
N PRO A 169 -1.33 -10.06 -7.01
CA PRO A 169 0.02 -10.29 -7.53
C PRO A 169 1.07 -10.49 -6.42
N ILE A 170 0.97 -9.71 -5.34
CA ILE A 170 1.74 -9.91 -4.12
C ILE A 170 0.79 -10.44 -3.04
N GLN A 171 1.02 -11.67 -2.60
CA GLN A 171 0.26 -12.31 -1.53
C GLN A 171 0.92 -12.02 -0.19
N VAL A 172 0.10 -11.65 0.80
CA VAL A 172 0.54 -11.41 2.19
C VAL A 172 -0.32 -12.26 3.11
N GLU A 173 0.31 -13.23 3.75
CA GLU A 173 -0.34 -14.13 4.73
C GLU A 173 0.10 -13.73 6.13
N PHE A 174 -0.85 -13.43 7.01
CA PHE A 174 -0.59 -13.26 8.45
C PHE A 174 -0.66 -14.62 9.16
N LEU A 175 0.33 -14.93 9.99
CA LEU A 175 0.31 -16.15 10.82
C LEU A 175 -0.59 -16.01 12.06
N THR A 176 -0.94 -14.78 12.43
CA THR A 176 -1.95 -14.45 13.44
C THR A 176 -3.14 -13.83 12.73
N HIS A 177 -4.35 -14.15 13.14
CA HIS A 177 -5.54 -13.58 12.51
C HIS A 177 -5.48 -12.03 12.53
N PRO A 178 -5.63 -11.34 11.39
CA PRO A 178 -5.55 -9.87 11.28
C PRO A 178 -6.43 -9.06 12.24
N ASN A 179 -7.55 -9.63 12.72
CA ASN A 179 -8.42 -8.97 13.70
C ASN A 179 -8.11 -9.32 15.16
N GLU A 180 -7.05 -10.11 15.39
CA GLU A 180 -6.57 -10.53 16.72
C GLU A 180 -5.22 -9.89 17.09
N LEU A 181 -4.70 -9.01 16.22
CA LEU A 181 -3.41 -8.37 16.45
C LEU A 181 -3.45 -7.52 17.71
N LYS A 182 -2.35 -7.53 18.46
CA LYS A 182 -2.18 -6.82 19.72
C LYS A 182 -0.94 -5.95 19.71
N ALA A 183 -1.03 -4.79 20.34
CA ALA A 183 0.08 -3.87 20.46
C ALA A 183 1.26 -4.53 21.19
N ASN A 184 2.47 -4.22 20.75
CA ASN A 184 3.73 -4.73 21.30
C ASN A 184 3.89 -6.26 21.24
N GLN A 185 3.08 -6.95 20.42
CA GLN A 185 3.28 -8.36 20.09
C GLN A 185 3.90 -8.50 18.71
N THR A 186 4.80 -9.48 18.56
CA THR A 186 5.38 -9.82 17.27
C THR A 186 4.33 -10.48 16.39
N VAL A 187 4.06 -9.88 15.24
CA VAL A 187 3.19 -10.41 14.20
C VAL A 187 4.06 -10.91 13.06
N LYS A 188 3.85 -12.16 12.64
CA LYS A 188 4.60 -12.76 11.54
C LYS A 188 3.78 -12.75 10.26
N ILE A 189 4.40 -12.33 9.16
CA ILE A 189 3.83 -12.43 7.83
C ILE A 189 4.70 -13.28 6.92
N LYS A 190 4.07 -13.89 5.91
CA LYS A 190 4.74 -14.47 4.73
C LYS A 190 4.31 -13.69 3.50
N VAL A 191 5.27 -13.31 2.68
CA VAL A 191 5.05 -12.59 1.44
C VAL A 191 5.47 -13.47 0.27
N SER A 192 4.61 -13.58 -0.74
CA SER A 192 4.92 -14.31 -1.96
C SER A 192 4.41 -13.60 -3.21
N LYS A 193 5.01 -13.92 -4.35
CA LYS A 193 4.56 -13.52 -5.69
C LYS A 193 4.72 -14.73 -6.60
N ASP A 194 3.70 -14.99 -7.42
CA ASP A 194 3.66 -16.19 -8.28
C ASP A 194 3.92 -17.50 -7.50
N ASN A 195 3.40 -17.59 -6.27
CA ASN A 195 3.58 -18.69 -5.32
C ASN A 195 5.04 -18.94 -4.88
N GLN A 196 5.95 -17.99 -5.11
CA GLN A 196 7.33 -18.03 -4.64
C GLN A 196 7.53 -17.01 -3.53
N ALA A 197 8.32 -17.38 -2.51
CA ALA A 197 8.70 -16.46 -1.45
C ALA A 197 9.34 -15.19 -2.02
N LEU A 198 8.82 -14.02 -1.63
CA LEU A 198 9.30 -12.74 -2.13
C LEU A 198 10.32 -12.18 -1.15
N ALA A 199 11.60 -12.47 -1.39
CA ALA A 199 12.71 -11.96 -0.60
C ALA A 199 12.95 -10.45 -0.85
N ASN A 200 13.41 -9.73 0.19
CA ASN A 200 13.72 -8.30 0.12
C ASN A 200 12.55 -7.41 -0.36
N ALA A 201 11.31 -7.88 -0.26
CA ALA A 201 10.12 -7.07 -0.45
C ALA A 201 10.15 -5.91 0.55
N ASN A 202 9.72 -4.73 0.13
CA ASN A 202 9.51 -3.62 1.06
C ASN A 202 8.25 -3.91 1.86
N VAL A 203 8.31 -3.66 3.17
CA VAL A 203 7.15 -3.68 4.06
C VAL A 203 7.15 -2.33 4.79
N VAL A 204 6.09 -1.56 4.56
CA VAL A 204 5.92 -0.21 5.08
C VAL A 204 4.72 -0.19 6.01
N ILE A 205 4.90 0.26 7.24
CA ILE A 205 3.84 0.32 8.25
C ILE A 205 3.61 1.77 8.64
N ARG A 206 2.37 2.24 8.47
CA ARG A 206 1.93 3.58 8.87
C ARG A 206 0.78 3.47 9.86
N ALA A 207 0.90 4.16 10.99
CA ALA A 207 -0.22 4.31 11.91
C ALA A 207 -1.25 5.26 11.29
N LYS A 208 -2.54 5.12 11.64
CA LYS A 208 -3.57 6.07 11.20
C LYS A 208 -3.15 7.52 11.47
N GLY A 209 -3.28 8.37 10.45
CA GLY A 209 -2.87 9.78 10.48
C GLY A 209 -1.37 10.02 10.26
N ALA A 210 -0.56 8.97 10.08
CA ALA A 210 0.86 9.11 9.82
C ALA A 210 1.14 9.33 8.32
N THR A 211 2.13 10.18 8.01
CA THR A 211 2.66 10.37 6.66
C THR A 211 3.73 9.32 6.33
N ASP A 212 4.21 9.30 5.08
CA ASP A 212 5.30 8.40 4.64
C ASP A 212 6.61 8.62 5.42
N GLU A 213 6.88 9.85 5.84
CA GLU A 213 8.08 10.20 6.64
C GLU A 213 8.07 9.54 8.02
N GLN A 214 6.87 9.27 8.54
CA GLN A 214 6.65 8.65 9.84
C GLN A 214 6.52 7.13 9.73
N ALA A 215 6.65 6.57 8.52
CA ALA A 215 6.50 5.15 8.29
C ALA A 215 7.65 4.33 8.89
N LYS A 216 7.31 3.15 9.41
CA LYS A 216 8.29 2.13 9.75
C LYS A 216 8.55 1.26 8.53
N ASN A 217 9.80 1.25 8.08
CA ASN A 217 10.25 0.50 6.92
C ASN A 217 11.05 -0.74 7.35
N LEU A 218 10.74 -1.88 6.75
CA LEU A 218 11.50 -3.12 6.89
C LEU A 218 11.47 -3.91 5.58
N LYS A 219 12.25 -5.00 5.53
CA LYS A 219 12.27 -5.90 4.37
C LYS A 219 11.98 -7.32 4.79
N THR A 220 11.37 -8.09 3.89
CA THR A 220 11.24 -9.53 4.07
C THR A 220 12.61 -10.21 3.99
N LEU A 221 12.74 -11.30 4.74
CA LEU A 221 13.90 -12.18 4.73
C LEU A 221 13.96 -13.01 3.44
N ALA A 222 15.03 -13.80 3.29
CA ALA A 222 15.25 -14.65 2.12
C ALA A 222 14.12 -15.68 1.87
N ASP A 223 13.40 -16.07 2.92
CA ASP A 223 12.26 -16.98 2.86
C ASP A 223 10.91 -16.26 2.68
N GLY A 224 10.93 -14.94 2.43
CA GLY A 224 9.74 -14.11 2.27
C GLY A 224 9.02 -13.77 3.58
N THR A 225 9.58 -14.10 4.74
CA THR A 225 8.97 -13.77 6.04
C THR A 225 9.36 -12.38 6.53
N ALA A 226 8.52 -11.78 7.36
CA ALA A 226 8.86 -10.58 8.12
C ALA A 226 8.18 -10.58 9.49
N GLU A 227 8.81 -9.92 10.45
CA GLU A 227 8.28 -9.69 11.80
C GLU A 227 7.86 -8.22 11.96
N LEU A 228 6.58 -8.00 12.22
CA LEU A 228 5.98 -6.70 12.43
C LEU A 228 5.75 -6.49 13.93
N ILE A 229 5.95 -5.26 14.39
CA ILE A 229 5.63 -4.83 15.76
C ILE A 229 4.89 -3.51 15.65
N PHE A 230 3.68 -3.50 16.19
CA PHE A 230 2.80 -2.34 16.26
C PHE A 230 2.90 -1.73 17.67
N PRO A 231 3.42 -0.49 17.82
CA PRO A 231 3.73 0.05 19.15
C PRO A 231 2.49 0.44 19.98
N LYS A 232 1.36 0.71 19.31
CA LYS A 232 0.13 1.21 19.94
C LYS A 232 -1.09 0.45 19.42
N ALA A 233 -2.12 0.35 20.26
CA ALA A 233 -3.42 -0.15 19.87
C ALA A 233 -4.15 0.95 19.07
N MET A 234 -4.22 0.78 17.75
CA MET A 234 -4.86 1.68 16.81
C MET A 234 -4.94 1.04 15.42
N GLU A 235 -5.49 1.77 14.46
CA GLU A 235 -5.50 1.34 13.06
C GLU A 235 -4.15 1.61 12.38
N TYR A 236 -3.78 0.73 11.46
CA TYR A 236 -2.56 0.80 10.66
C TYR A 236 -2.84 0.49 9.20
N LEU A 237 -2.01 1.05 8.33
CA LEU A 237 -1.85 0.64 6.95
C LEU A 237 -0.53 -0.13 6.81
N VAL A 238 -0.58 -1.31 6.21
CA VAL A 238 0.59 -2.13 5.88
C VAL A 238 0.68 -2.26 4.36
N GLU A 239 1.69 -1.66 3.77
CA GLU A 239 2.01 -1.79 2.35
C GLU A 239 3.13 -2.81 2.16
N VAL A 240 2.98 -3.69 1.17
CA VAL A 240 4.01 -4.61 0.71
C VAL A 240 4.24 -4.47 -0.79
N SER A 241 5.50 -4.28 -1.20
CA SER A 241 5.87 -4.05 -2.59
C SER A 241 7.22 -4.64 -2.97
N GLU A 242 7.46 -4.83 -4.27
CA GLU A 242 8.78 -5.22 -4.78
C GLU A 242 9.79 -4.07 -4.65
N THR A 243 11.07 -4.40 -4.48
CA THR A 243 12.13 -3.39 -4.60
C THR A 243 12.32 -3.02 -6.07
N VAL A 244 12.23 -1.73 -6.39
CA VAL A 244 12.49 -1.21 -7.73
C VAL A 244 13.99 -1.04 -7.95
N ASP A 245 14.54 -1.74 -8.95
CA ASP A 245 15.94 -1.59 -9.38
C ASP A 245 16.03 -0.57 -10.51
N SER A 246 16.53 0.63 -10.21
CA SER A 246 16.68 1.72 -11.18
C SER A 246 17.64 1.38 -12.33
N LYS A 247 18.47 0.35 -12.22
CA LYS A 247 19.38 -0.07 -13.30
C LYS A 247 18.71 -1.00 -14.31
N LYS A 248 17.54 -1.56 -13.96
CA LYS A 248 16.76 -2.43 -14.84
C LYS A 248 15.64 -1.64 -15.51
N LYS A 249 15.27 -2.07 -16.72
CA LYS A 249 14.11 -1.51 -17.42
C LYS A 249 12.87 -1.69 -16.53
N PRO A 250 12.08 -0.62 -16.31
CA PRO A 250 10.92 -0.69 -15.43
C PRO A 250 9.87 -1.63 -16.00
N SER A 251 9.19 -2.32 -15.09
CA SER A 251 8.02 -3.15 -15.34
C SER A 251 6.82 -2.60 -14.56
N ASN A 252 5.65 -3.22 -14.73
CA ASN A 252 4.53 -2.96 -13.83
C ASN A 252 4.98 -3.17 -12.38
N GLN A 253 4.48 -2.31 -11.50
CA GLN A 253 4.77 -2.31 -10.08
C GLN A 253 3.53 -2.76 -9.33
N PHE A 254 3.68 -3.75 -8.47
CA PHE A 254 2.57 -4.31 -7.70
C PHE A 254 2.73 -3.97 -6.23
N TYR A 255 1.62 -3.62 -5.62
CA TYR A 255 1.51 -3.26 -4.22
C TYR A 255 0.33 -4.01 -3.63
N THR A 256 0.51 -4.53 -2.42
CA THR A 256 -0.58 -5.04 -1.59
C THR A 256 -0.66 -4.19 -0.34
N ILE A 257 -1.80 -3.54 -0.14
CA ILE A 257 -2.04 -2.62 0.97
C ILE A 257 -3.14 -3.20 1.85
N ILE A 258 -2.89 -3.27 3.15
CA ILE A 258 -3.80 -3.91 4.10
C ILE A 258 -4.08 -2.95 5.23
N SER A 259 -5.35 -2.58 5.39
CA SER A 259 -5.80 -1.84 6.58
C SER A 259 -6.08 -2.82 7.71
N LEU A 260 -5.61 -2.50 8.91
CA LEU A 260 -5.68 -3.36 10.08
C LEU A 260 -6.10 -2.54 11.31
N SER A 261 -6.70 -3.20 12.30
CA SER A 261 -6.81 -2.69 13.66
C SER A 261 -6.00 -3.56 14.61
N VAL A 262 -5.22 -2.90 15.48
CA VAL A 262 -4.42 -3.52 16.52
C VAL A 262 -5.01 -3.16 17.88
N ASN A 263 -5.23 -4.16 18.73
CA ASN A 263 -5.85 -4.00 20.06
C ASN A 263 -4.83 -3.88 21.20
#